data_AF-A0AA51FDR3-F1
#
_entry.id   AF-A0AA51FDR3-F1
#
_cell.length_a   1.000
_cell.length_b   1.000
_cell.length_c   1.000
_cell.angle_alpha   90.00
_cell.angle_beta   90.00
_cell.angle_gamma   90.00
#
_symmetry.space_group_name_H-M   'P 1'
#
loop_
_entity.id
_entity.type
_entity.pdbx_description
1 polymer ?
#
loop_
_entity_poly.entity_id
_entity_poly.type
_entity_poly.pdbx_seq_one_letter_code
_entity_poly.pdbx_strand_id
1 'polypeptide(L)'
;VNDPARNDATAQIDDNTLAGLWDLGAFALQVPAELGGLGLNNTQYARLVEVVGAHDLGVGITLGAHQSIGFKGILLFGTDDQKTEYLPRVTDKEYAAFCLTEPSSGSDA
;
A
#
# COMPACT_ATOMS: atom_id res chain seq x y z
N VAL A 1 -10.11 -5.25 -15.76
CA VAL A 1 -9.61 -6.20 -14.73
C VAL A 1 -10.20 -5.80 -13.39
N ASN A 2 -9.95 -4.58 -12.89
CA ASN A 2 -10.73 -4.05 -11.77
C ASN A 2 -12.18 -3.71 -12.18
N ASP A 3 -13.15 -4.02 -11.31
CA ASP A 3 -14.55 -3.63 -11.39
C ASP A 3 -14.98 -3.03 -10.03
N PRO A 4 -15.06 -1.69 -9.91
CA PRO A 4 -15.33 -1.04 -8.63
C PRO A 4 -16.74 -1.31 -8.11
N ALA A 5 -17.73 -1.52 -8.99
CA ALA A 5 -19.10 -1.79 -8.57
C ALA A 5 -19.22 -3.20 -7.97
N ARG A 6 -18.49 -4.18 -8.52
CA ARG A 6 -18.40 -5.52 -7.94
C ARG A 6 -17.66 -5.51 -6.59
N ASN A 7 -16.57 -4.76 -6.49
CA ASN A 7 -15.82 -4.67 -5.23
C ASN A 7 -16.68 -4.08 -4.10
N ASP A 8 -17.45 -3.03 -4.41
CA ASP A 8 -18.42 -2.44 -3.50
C ASP A 8 -19.51 -3.43 -3.10
N ALA A 9 -20.17 -4.07 -4.08
CA ALA A 9 -21.25 -5.01 -3.84
C ALA A 9 -20.84 -6.25 -3.00
N THR A 10 -19.57 -6.63 -3.06
CA THR A 10 -19.02 -7.77 -2.31
C THR A 10 -18.26 -7.37 -1.04
N ALA A 11 -18.06 -6.07 -0.83
CA ALA A 11 -17.22 -5.50 0.23
C ALA A 11 -15.78 -6.05 0.26
N GLN A 12 -15.27 -6.52 -0.88
CA GLN A 12 -13.96 -7.13 -1.03
C GLN A 12 -13.38 -6.82 -2.42
N ILE A 13 -12.05 -6.70 -2.52
CA ILE A 13 -11.38 -6.59 -3.83
C ILE A 13 -11.36 -7.99 -4.46
N ASP A 14 -11.78 -8.11 -5.72
CA ASP A 14 -11.71 -9.37 -6.46
C ASP A 14 -10.28 -9.97 -6.45
N ASP A 15 -10.16 -11.26 -6.16
CA ASP A 15 -8.86 -11.94 -6.02
C ASP A 15 -7.95 -11.80 -7.25
N ASN A 16 -8.52 -11.80 -8.46
CA ASN A 16 -7.72 -11.63 -9.68
C ASN A 16 -7.22 -10.19 -9.82
N THR A 17 -8.03 -9.22 -9.41
CA THR A 17 -7.60 -7.82 -9.32
C THR A 17 -6.49 -7.68 -8.30
N LEU A 18 -6.64 -8.27 -7.12
CA LEU A 18 -5.66 -8.21 -6.04
C LEU A 18 -4.33 -8.85 -6.45
N ALA A 19 -4.38 -10.04 -7.07
CA ALA A 19 -3.20 -10.70 -7.62
C ALA A 19 -2.52 -9.85 -8.71
N GLY A 20 -3.31 -9.26 -9.62
CA GLY A 20 -2.78 -8.38 -10.65
C GLY A 20 -2.12 -7.12 -10.08
N LEU A 21 -2.63 -6.56 -8.99
CA LEU A 21 -2.02 -5.41 -8.30
C LEU A 21 -0.70 -5.77 -7.64
N TRP A 22 -0.58 -6.97 -7.07
CA TRP A 22 0.69 -7.49 -6.56
C TRP A 22 1.71 -7.65 -7.69
N ASP A 23 1.32 -8.30 -8.79
CA ASP A 23 2.23 -8.54 -9.92
C ASP A 23 2.64 -7.24 -10.64
N LEU A 24 1.80 -6.19 -10.57
CA LEU A 24 2.13 -4.85 -11.06
C LEU A 24 3.11 -4.09 -10.16
N GLY A 25 3.36 -4.55 -8.92
CA GLY A 25 4.15 -3.83 -7.90
C GLY A 25 3.39 -2.70 -7.21
N ALA A 26 2.05 -2.65 -7.32
CA ALA A 26 1.23 -1.55 -6.82
C ALA A 26 1.26 -1.38 -5.29
N PHE A 27 1.68 -2.41 -4.56
CA PHE A 27 1.82 -2.40 -3.10
C PHE A 27 3.12 -1.75 -2.61
N ALA A 28 4.14 -1.60 -3.46
CA ALA A 28 5.47 -1.14 -3.05
C ALA A 28 6.03 -0.02 -3.95
N LEU A 29 5.18 0.97 -4.28
CA LEU A 29 5.52 2.00 -5.26
C LEU A 29 6.75 2.83 -4.84
N GLN A 30 6.88 3.13 -3.54
CA GLN A 30 7.97 3.98 -3.01
C GLN A 30 9.10 3.20 -2.35
N VAL A 31 9.03 1.87 -2.29
CA VAL A 31 10.15 1.06 -1.78
C VAL A 31 11.31 1.18 -2.78
N PRO A 32 12.57 1.38 -2.33
CA PRO A 32 13.72 1.46 -3.22
C PRO A 32 13.84 0.22 -4.13
N ALA A 33 14.33 0.42 -5.34
CA ALA A 33 14.41 -0.64 -6.35
C ALA A 33 15.35 -1.78 -5.91
N GLU A 34 16.43 -1.44 -5.20
CA GLU A 34 17.37 -2.37 -4.59
C GLU A 34 16.75 -3.25 -3.48
N LEU A 35 15.58 -2.88 -2.96
CA LEU A 35 14.80 -3.64 -1.98
C LEU A 35 13.53 -4.26 -2.61
N GLY A 36 13.45 -4.29 -3.95
CA GLY A 36 12.36 -4.94 -4.70
C GLY A 36 11.14 -4.07 -5.00
N GLY A 37 11.17 -2.78 -4.68
CA GLY A 37 10.09 -1.85 -5.02
C GLY A 37 10.24 -1.16 -6.37
N LEU A 38 9.38 -0.18 -6.65
CA LEU A 38 9.45 0.61 -7.88
C LEU A 38 10.29 1.90 -7.77
N GLY A 39 10.73 2.27 -6.57
CA GLY A 39 11.61 3.42 -6.34
C GLY A 39 11.02 4.78 -6.72
N LEU A 40 9.69 4.92 -6.71
CA LEU A 40 9.04 6.15 -7.13
C LEU A 40 9.21 7.28 -6.13
N ASN A 41 9.50 8.48 -6.65
CA ASN A 41 9.44 9.70 -5.85
C ASN A 41 8.00 10.11 -5.56
N ASN A 42 7.81 11.11 -4.68
CA ASN A 42 6.47 11.54 -4.26
C ASN A 42 5.59 12.04 -5.42
N THR A 43 6.15 12.71 -6.43
CA THR A 43 5.38 13.22 -7.57
C THR A 43 4.95 12.08 -8.50
N GLN A 44 5.82 11.11 -8.76
CA GLN A 44 5.48 9.92 -9.53
C GLN A 44 4.44 9.07 -8.80
N TYR A 45 4.60 8.91 -7.48
CA TYR A 45 3.61 8.25 -6.63
C TYR A 45 2.25 8.95 -6.71
N ALA A 46 2.21 10.28 -6.57
CA ALA A 46 0.97 11.05 -6.68
C ALA A 46 0.26 10.85 -8.03
N ARG A 47 1.02 10.79 -9.13
CA ARG A 47 0.49 10.53 -10.48
C ARG A 47 -0.16 9.15 -10.62
N LEU A 48 0.32 8.14 -9.90
CA LEU A 48 -0.32 6.81 -9.90
C LEU A 48 -1.50 6.76 -8.93
N VAL A 49 -1.39 7.41 -7.77
CA VAL A 49 -2.47 7.47 -6.78
C VAL A 49 -3.70 8.18 -7.34
N GLU A 50 -3.56 9.23 -8.16
CA GLU A 50 -4.71 9.86 -8.81
C GLU A 50 -5.45 8.92 -9.77
N VAL A 51 -4.74 8.02 -10.45
CA VAL A 51 -5.35 7.03 -11.36
C VAL A 51 -6.18 6.04 -10.56
N VAL A 52 -5.63 5.54 -9.44
CA VAL A 52 -6.37 4.65 -8.54
C VAL A 52 -7.59 5.37 -7.97
N GLY A 53 -7.41 6.60 -7.45
CA GLY A 53 -8.49 7.39 -6.86
C GLY A 53 -9.60 7.75 -7.85
N ALA A 54 -9.28 7.91 -9.14
CA ALA A 54 -10.27 8.15 -10.18
C ALA A 54 -11.07 6.91 -10.58
N HIS A 55 -10.69 5.72 -10.14
CA HIS A 55 -11.29 4.45 -10.59
C HIS A 55 -11.90 3.64 -9.45
N ASP A 56 -11.22 3.54 -8.31
CA ASP A 56 -11.69 2.76 -7.17
C ASP A 56 -11.00 3.20 -5.86
N LEU A 57 -11.74 3.92 -5.02
CA LEU A 57 -11.24 4.38 -3.73
C LEU A 57 -11.13 3.24 -2.69
N GLY A 58 -11.87 2.14 -2.83
CA GLY A 58 -11.73 0.97 -1.95
C GLY A 58 -10.38 0.28 -2.16
N VAL A 59 -10.00 0.10 -3.42
CA VAL A 59 -8.65 -0.33 -3.79
C VAL A 59 -7.61 0.70 -3.35
N GLY A 60 -7.87 1.99 -3.58
CA GLY A 60 -7.00 3.09 -3.16
C GLY A 60 -6.69 3.09 -1.67
N ILE A 61 -7.69 2.86 -0.82
CA ILE A 61 -7.49 2.76 0.64
C ILE A 61 -6.72 1.50 1.01
N THR A 62 -6.95 0.37 0.36
CA THR A 62 -6.18 -0.87 0.63
C THR A 62 -4.68 -0.67 0.34
N LEU A 63 -4.35 -0.11 -0.83
CA LEU A 63 -2.97 0.21 -1.20
C LEU A 63 -2.38 1.31 -0.32
N GLY A 64 -3.17 2.35 -0.01
CA GLY A 64 -2.78 3.49 0.80
C GLY A 64 -2.52 3.13 2.26
N ALA A 65 -3.43 2.41 2.91
CA ALA A 65 -3.26 1.91 4.27
C ALA A 65 -1.99 1.07 4.40
N HIS A 66 -1.70 0.24 3.40
CA HIS A 66 -0.50 -0.57 3.34
C HIS A 66 0.79 0.28 3.23
N GLN A 67 0.91 1.14 2.22
CA GLN A 67 2.20 1.78 1.88
C GLN A 67 2.32 3.26 2.26
N SER A 68 1.21 3.98 2.32
CA SER A 68 1.23 5.40 2.70
C SER A 68 1.49 5.57 4.20
N ILE A 69 0.99 4.63 5.01
CA ILE A 69 1.11 4.65 6.48
C ILE A 69 1.58 3.33 7.09
N GLY A 70 1.14 2.16 6.58
CA GLY A 70 1.38 0.85 7.20
C GLY A 70 2.87 0.52 7.38
N PHE A 71 3.64 0.47 6.30
CA PHE A 71 5.10 0.30 6.39
C PHE A 71 5.89 1.62 6.28
N LYS A 72 5.21 2.76 6.09
CA LYS A 72 5.87 4.06 5.85
C LYS A 72 6.87 4.44 6.95
N GLY A 73 6.58 4.07 8.20
CA GLY A 73 7.49 4.28 9.32
C GLY A 73 8.86 3.63 9.11
N ILE A 74 8.93 2.45 8.47
CA ILE A 74 10.19 1.75 8.18
C ILE A 74 10.98 2.50 7.10
N LEU A 75 10.31 3.01 6.06
CA LEU A 75 10.98 3.83 5.04
C LEU A 75 11.59 5.11 5.64
N LEU A 76 10.83 5.81 6.47
CA LEU A 76 11.23 7.13 7.00
C LEU A 76 12.21 7.02 8.17
N PHE A 77 12.00 6.08 9.08
CA PHE A 77 12.66 6.02 10.38
C PHE A 77 13.36 4.69 10.66
N GLY A 78 13.20 3.68 9.79
CA GLY A 78 13.84 2.40 9.95
C GLY A 78 15.37 2.50 9.88
N THR A 79 16.05 1.73 10.72
CA THR A 79 17.49 1.46 10.58
C THR A 79 17.76 0.68 9.29
N ASP A 80 19.03 0.61 8.88
CA ASP A 80 19.41 -0.20 7.71
C ASP A 80 19.01 -1.67 7.87
N ASP A 81 19.18 -2.23 9.07
CA ASP A 81 18.75 -3.59 9.41
C ASP A 81 17.22 -3.75 9.29
N GLN A 82 16.44 -2.79 9.79
CA GLN A 82 14.98 -2.84 9.66
C GLN A 82 14.53 -2.71 8.21
N LYS A 83 15.17 -1.84 7.42
CA LYS A 83 14.82 -1.65 6.01
C LYS A 83 15.12 -2.90 5.20
N THR A 84 16.29 -3.50 5.40
CA THR A 84 16.71 -4.72 4.69
C THR A 84 15.90 -5.94 5.09
N GLU A 85 15.44 -6.03 6.34
CA GLU A 85 14.57 -7.13 6.80
C GLU A 85 13.11 -6.98 6.33
N TYR A 86 12.50 -5.81 6.50
CA TYR A 86 11.04 -5.68 6.39
C TYR A 86 10.55 -5.17 5.02
N LEU A 87 11.32 -4.35 4.31
CA LEU A 87 10.86 -3.82 3.02
C LEU A 87 10.78 -4.89 1.92
N PRO A 88 11.66 -5.91 1.87
CA PRO A 88 11.48 -7.03 0.94
C PRO A 88 10.23 -7.88 1.20
N ARG A 89 9.70 -7.90 2.43
CA ARG A 89 8.48 -8.66 2.75
C ARG A 89 7.23 -8.02 2.13
N VAL A 90 7.14 -6.69 2.19
CA VAL A 90 6.04 -5.94 1.57
C VAL A 90 6.13 -5.87 0.05
N THR A 91 7.27 -6.25 -0.55
CA THR A 91 7.39 -6.47 -2.00
C THR A 91 7.03 -7.91 -2.38
N ASP A 92 7.09 -8.86 -1.44
CA ASP A 92 6.74 -10.29 -1.60
C ASP A 92 5.37 -10.66 -0.99
N LYS A 93 4.35 -9.84 -1.28
CA LYS A 93 2.94 -10.13 -0.98
C LYS A 93 2.56 -10.20 0.51
N GLU A 94 3.40 -9.70 1.42
CA GLU A 94 2.99 -9.48 2.81
C GLU A 94 2.30 -8.13 3.02
N TYR A 95 1.17 -8.15 3.74
CA TYR A 95 0.43 -6.93 4.08
C TYR A 95 1.04 -6.21 5.28
N ALA A 96 0.76 -4.90 5.33
CA ALA A 96 1.15 -4.01 6.41
C ALA A 96 -0.07 -3.16 6.79
N ALA A 97 -0.17 -2.82 8.06
CA ALA A 97 -1.26 -2.01 8.59
C ALA A 97 -0.72 -1.02 9.61
N PHE A 98 -1.37 0.14 9.71
CA PHE A 98 -1.06 1.13 10.73
C PHE A 98 -2.05 1.00 11.89
N CYS A 99 -1.59 0.44 13.00
CA CYS A 99 -2.42 0.12 14.16
C CYS A 99 -2.22 1.18 15.25
N LEU A 100 -2.90 2.33 15.10
CA LEU A 100 -2.85 3.42 16.08
C LEU A 100 -4.14 3.56 16.88
N THR A 101 -5.29 3.60 16.19
CA THR A 101 -6.58 3.86 16.82
C THR A 101 -6.97 2.76 17.80
N GLU A 102 -7.41 3.17 18.99
CA GLU A 102 -7.92 2.31 20.06
C GLU A 102 -9.36 2.69 20.42
N PRO A 103 -10.13 1.85 21.13
CA PRO A 103 -11.50 2.19 21.54
C PRO A 103 -11.65 3.52 22.28
N SER A 104 -10.60 3.96 23.00
CA SER A 104 -10.57 5.21 23.76
C SER A 104 -9.82 6.36 23.08
N SER A 105 -9.09 6.11 21.99
CA SER A 105 -8.11 7.07 21.43
C SER A 105 -8.18 7.11 19.90
N GLY A 106 -8.43 8.30 19.35
CA GLY A 106 -8.58 8.54 17.92
C GLY A 106 -7.91 9.84 17.51
N SER A 107 -8.63 10.97 17.61
CA SER A 107 -8.06 12.30 17.36
C SER A 107 -6.98 12.70 18.36
N ASP A 108 -7.11 12.22 19.61
CA ASP A 108 -6.12 12.34 20.69
C ASP A 108 -5.38 11.01 20.80
N ALA A 109 -4.28 10.91 20.04
CA ALA A 109 -3.47 9.71 19.89
C ALA A 109 -2.25 9.72 20.81
#